data_AF-A0A944W5U3-F1
#
_entry.id   AF-A0A944W5U3-F1
#
_cell.length_a   1.000
_cell.length_b   1.000
_cell.length_c   1.000
_cell.angle_alpha   90.00
_cell.angle_beta   90.00
_cell.angle_gamma   90.00
#
_symmetry.space_group_name_H-M   'P 1'
#
loop_
_entity.id
_entity.type
_entity.pdbx_description
1 polymer ?
#
loop_
_entity_poly.entity_id
_entity_poly.type
_entity_poly.pdbx_seq_one_letter_code
_entity_poly.pdbx_strand_id
1 'polypeptide(L)'
;MKLAKILASMLLILALVYFLTQNAGENSKVFVDLIFKQYESAPVSMIILGSLTIGILGGYLSAVFSVLTAKSEIRSLQIKNRKLTEELNDLRNVAIDEGIYDTEGGEY
;
A
#
# COMPACT_ATOMS: atom_id res chain seq x y z
N MET A 1 13.55 -0.94 0.20
CA MET A 1 12.23 -0.31 0.44
C MET A 1 11.72 -0.64 1.83
N LYS A 2 11.04 0.28 2.55
CA LYS A 2 10.50 0.00 3.90
C LYS A 2 9.59 -1.24 3.93
N LEU A 3 8.75 -1.41 2.90
CA LEU A 3 7.86 -2.58 2.75
C LEU A 3 8.62 -3.90 2.64
N ALA A 4 9.70 -3.96 1.85
CA ALA A 4 10.53 -5.17 1.74
C ALA A 4 11.18 -5.57 3.08
N LYS A 5 11.57 -4.59 3.91
CA LYS A 5 12.10 -4.87 5.26
C LYS A 5 11.01 -5.44 6.18
N ILE A 6 9.78 -4.94 6.09
CA ILE A 6 8.63 -5.45 6.84
C ILE A 6 8.30 -6.88 6.40
N LEU A 7 8.30 -7.16 5.10
CA LEU A 7 8.07 -8.50 4.58
C LEU A 7 9.16 -9.49 5.05
N ALA A 8 10.43 -9.12 4.97
CA ALA A 8 11.52 -9.94 5.46
C ALA A 8 11.40 -10.23 6.96
N SER A 9 11.03 -9.22 7.76
CA SER A 9 10.73 -9.37 9.19
C SER A 9 9.56 -10.33 9.45
N MET A 10 8.46 -10.20 8.71
CA MET A 10 7.30 -11.10 8.84
C MET A 10 7.64 -12.55 8.48
N LEU A 11 8.39 -12.76 7.40
CA LEU A 11 8.86 -14.10 7.02
C LEU A 11 9.80 -14.69 8.08
N LEU A 12 10.66 -13.88 8.68
CA LEU A 12 11.54 -14.31 9.76
C LEU A 12 10.74 -14.74 11.00
N ILE A 13 9.70 -13.98 11.39
CA ILE A 13 8.80 -14.36 12.49
C ILE A 13 8.09 -15.68 12.15
N LEU A 14 7.55 -15.82 10.94
CA LEU A 14 6.90 -17.06 10.52
C LEU A 14 7.85 -18.25 10.54
N ALA A 15 9.10 -18.07 10.11
CA ALA A 15 10.13 -19.10 10.17
C ALA A 15 10.47 -19.49 11.62
N LEU A 16 10.54 -18.53 12.54
CA LEU A 16 10.74 -18.79 13.97
C LEU A 16 9.56 -19.53 14.58
N VAL A 17 8.33 -19.11 14.29
CA VAL A 17 7.12 -19.80 14.77
C VAL A 17 7.09 -21.22 14.20
N TYR A 18 7.39 -21.40 12.92
CA TYR A 18 7.49 -22.73 12.30
C TYR A 18 8.53 -23.60 13.01
N PHE A 19 9.72 -23.07 13.26
CA PHE A 19 10.77 -23.77 13.99
C PHE A 19 10.29 -24.18 15.40
N LEU A 20 9.62 -23.29 16.13
CA LEU A 20 9.05 -23.61 17.44
C LEU A 20 8.00 -24.72 17.34
N THR A 21 7.14 -24.71 16.33
CA THR A 21 6.12 -25.76 16.15
C THR A 21 6.72 -27.14 15.88
N GLN A 22 7.86 -27.21 15.18
CA GLN A 22 8.58 -28.47 14.94
C GLN A 22 9.28 -29.01 16.19
N ASN A 23 9.67 -28.13 17.11
CA ASN A 23 10.36 -28.51 18.35
C ASN A 23 9.40 -28.77 19.54
N ALA A 24 8.08 -28.60 19.36
CA ALA A 24 7.10 -28.65 20.45
C ALA A 24 6.64 -30.07 20.89
N GLY A 25 7.11 -31.14 20.23
CA GLY A 25 6.79 -32.54 20.58
C GLY A 25 5.43 -33.05 20.08
N GLU A 26 5.30 -34.37 19.91
CA GLU A 26 4.22 -35.05 19.15
C GLU A 26 2.82 -35.10 19.81
N ASN A 27 2.62 -34.57 21.02
CA ASN A 27 1.45 -34.87 21.85
C ASN A 27 0.21 -33.97 21.62
N SER A 28 0.11 -33.22 20.52
CA SER A 28 -0.97 -32.23 20.31
C SER A 28 -1.76 -32.44 19.00
N LYS A 29 -2.12 -33.68 18.69
CA LYS A 29 -3.06 -34.01 17.59
C LYS A 29 -4.49 -33.87 18.11
N VAL A 30 -5.31 -33.08 17.43
CA VAL A 30 -6.71 -32.83 17.83
C VAL A 30 -7.60 -32.90 16.58
N PHE A 31 -8.85 -33.33 16.76
CA PHE A 31 -9.87 -33.25 15.71
C PHE A 31 -10.17 -31.77 15.42
N VAL A 32 -10.07 -31.36 14.16
CA VAL A 32 -10.34 -29.98 13.77
C VAL A 32 -11.32 -29.93 12.61
N ASP A 33 -12.43 -29.25 12.85
CA ASP A 33 -13.40 -28.89 11.83
C ASP A 33 -13.14 -27.45 11.38
N LEU A 34 -12.51 -27.29 10.20
CA LEU A 34 -12.48 -25.99 9.54
C LEU A 34 -13.78 -25.86 8.74
N ILE A 35 -14.30 -24.62 8.66
CA ILE A 35 -15.55 -24.25 7.94
C ILE A 35 -15.72 -24.95 6.58
N PHE A 36 -14.62 -25.27 5.89
CA PHE A 36 -14.62 -25.93 4.57
C PHE A 36 -13.93 -27.31 4.54
N LYS A 37 -13.29 -27.77 5.62
CA LYS A 37 -12.53 -29.03 5.62
C LYS A 37 -12.28 -29.57 7.03
N GLN A 38 -12.64 -30.84 7.23
CA GLN A 38 -12.39 -31.57 8.47
C GLN A 38 -11.08 -32.36 8.42
N TYR A 39 -10.38 -32.38 9.54
CA TYR A 39 -9.16 -33.16 9.73
C TYR A 39 -9.26 -33.95 11.04
N GLU A 40 -9.24 -35.28 10.94
CA GLU A 40 -9.38 -36.15 12.12
C GLU A 40 -8.14 -36.19 13.02
N SER A 41 -6.96 -35.92 12.45
CA SER A 41 -5.70 -35.90 13.17
C SER A 41 -4.77 -34.85 12.56
N ALA A 42 -4.93 -33.60 12.98
CA ALA A 42 -4.03 -32.52 12.62
C ALA A 42 -3.31 -31.95 13.86
N PRO A 43 -2.00 -31.65 13.76
CA PRO A 43 -1.32 -30.91 14.82
C PRO A 43 -1.86 -29.48 14.87
N VAL A 44 -2.38 -29.08 16.04
CA VAL A 44 -2.97 -27.74 16.27
C VAL A 44 -2.00 -26.62 15.91
N SER A 45 -0.71 -26.83 16.18
CA SER A 45 0.38 -25.92 15.86
C SER A 45 0.45 -25.57 14.37
N MET A 46 0.21 -26.53 13.49
CA MET A 46 0.22 -26.32 12.04
C MET A 46 -0.98 -25.52 11.56
N ILE A 47 -2.15 -25.69 12.20
CA ILE A 47 -3.37 -24.94 11.87
C ILE A 47 -3.25 -23.49 12.31
N ILE A 48 -2.72 -23.26 13.52
CA ILE A 48 -2.40 -21.91 14.02
C ILE A 48 -1.40 -21.24 13.08
N LEU A 49 -0.36 -21.96 12.65
CA LEU A 49 0.63 -21.42 11.72
C LEU A 49 0.01 -21.07 10.37
N GLY A 50 -0.85 -21.94 9.83
CA GLY A 50 -1.56 -21.71 8.58
C GLY A 50 -2.48 -20.50 8.63
N SER A 51 -3.32 -20.39 9.67
CA SER A 51 -4.26 -19.27 9.83
C SER A 51 -3.52 -17.94 10.05
N LEU A 52 -2.45 -17.95 10.86
CA LEU A 52 -1.57 -16.80 11.07
C LEU A 52 -0.92 -16.35 9.76
N THR A 53 -0.42 -17.30 8.97
CA THR A 53 0.23 -17.00 7.68
C THR A 53 -0.75 -16.34 6.71
N ILE A 54 -1.97 -16.87 6.58
CA ILE A 54 -3.01 -16.30 5.71
C ILE A 54 -3.37 -14.88 6.16
N GLY A 55 -3.57 -14.67 7.46
CA GLY A 55 -3.88 -13.34 8.01
C GLY A 55 -2.77 -12.32 7.78
N ILE A 56 -1.52 -12.71 8.03
CA ILE A 56 -0.34 -11.85 7.83
C ILE A 56 -0.18 -11.49 6.35
N LEU A 57 -0.26 -12.47 5.45
CA LEU A 57 -0.12 -12.23 4.01
C LEU A 57 -1.24 -11.35 3.47
N GLY A 58 -2.49 -11.61 3.85
CA GLY A 58 -3.63 -10.77 3.46
C GLY A 58 -3.49 -9.33 3.95
N GLY A 59 -3.11 -9.14 5.21
CA GLY A 59 -2.87 -7.83 5.79
C GLY A 59 -1.73 -7.08 5.11
N TYR A 60 -0.62 -7.77 4.82
CA TYR A 60 0.52 -7.17 4.10
C TYR A 60 0.13 -6.75 2.68
N LEU A 61 -0.58 -7.60 1.93
CA LEU A 61 -1.06 -7.26 0.59
C LEU A 61 -1.94 -6.01 0.60
N SER A 62 -2.89 -5.93 1.55
CA SER A 62 -3.73 -4.75 1.74
C SER A 62 -2.90 -3.48 1.99
N ALA A 63 -1.89 -3.56 2.87
CA ALA A 63 -0.98 -2.45 3.15
C ALA A 63 -0.17 -2.02 1.91
N VAL A 64 0.32 -2.98 1.11
CA VAL A 64 1.03 -2.68 -0.14
C VAL A 64 0.12 -1.93 -1.11
N PHE A 65 -1.09 -2.42 -1.35
CA PHE A 65 -2.05 -1.75 -2.24
C PHE A 65 -2.39 -0.34 -1.75
N SER A 66 -2.61 -0.15 -0.44
CA SER A 66 -2.85 1.16 0.15
C SER A 66 -1.71 2.15 -0.14
N VAL A 67 -0.45 1.73 0.04
CA VAL A 67 0.71 2.58 -0.24
C VAL A 67 0.85 2.91 -1.73
N LEU A 68 0.57 1.94 -2.61
CA LEU A 68 0.62 2.17 -4.07
C LEU A 68 -0.47 3.15 -4.51
N THR A 69 -1.69 3.00 -4.01
CA THR A 69 -2.81 3.92 -4.28
C THR A 69 -2.47 5.33 -3.80
N ALA A 70 -1.96 5.47 -2.57
CA ALA A 70 -1.57 6.77 -2.04
C ALA A 70 -0.48 7.45 -2.89
N LYS A 71 0.51 6.70 -3.38
CA LYS A 71 1.53 7.25 -4.29
C LYS A 71 0.95 7.71 -5.63
N SER A 72 0.02 6.94 -6.18
CA SER A 72 -0.68 7.29 -7.42
C SER A 72 -1.51 8.57 -7.24
N GLU A 73 -2.22 8.67 -6.13
CA GLU A 73 -3.05 9.83 -5.80
C GLU A 73 -2.21 11.10 -5.59
N ILE A 74 -1.09 11.01 -4.86
CA ILE A 74 -0.14 12.12 -4.71
C ILE A 74 0.34 12.62 -6.08
N ARG A 75 0.72 11.70 -6.98
CA ARG A 75 1.16 12.07 -8.32
C ARG A 75 0.06 12.76 -9.12
N SER A 76 -1.18 12.26 -9.04
CA SER A 76 -2.34 12.86 -9.68
C SER A 76 -2.61 14.29 -9.16
N LEU A 77 -2.57 14.48 -7.84
CA LEU A 77 -2.74 15.79 -7.20
C LEU A 77 -1.64 16.78 -7.61
N GLN A 78 -0.38 16.33 -7.68
CA GLN A 78 0.72 17.17 -8.15
C GLN A 78 0.52 17.64 -9.60
N ILE A 79 0.07 16.74 -10.49
CA ILE A 79 -0.22 17.09 -11.89
C ILE A 79 -1.35 18.12 -11.97
N LYS A 80 -2.45 17.90 -11.22
CA LYS A 80 -3.58 18.85 -11.17
C LYS A 80 -3.17 20.21 -10.63
N ASN A 81 -2.38 20.24 -9.56
CA ASN A 81 -1.90 21.47 -8.95
C ASN A 81 -1.00 22.28 -9.90
N ARG A 82 -0.10 21.59 -10.62
CA ARG A 82 0.71 22.22 -11.68
C ARG A 82 -0.16 22.81 -12.78
N LYS A 83 -1.13 22.05 -13.29
CA LYS A 83 -2.05 22.53 -14.33
C LYS A 83 -2.84 23.76 -13.88
N LEU A 84 -3.38 23.76 -12.67
CA LEU A 84 -4.07 24.93 -12.11
C LEU A 84 -3.13 26.14 -11.95
N THR A 85 -1.86 25.89 -11.61
CA THR A 85 -0.85 26.96 -11.52
C THR A 85 -0.52 27.55 -12.89
N GLU A 86 -0.43 26.71 -13.93
CA GLU A 86 -0.25 27.13 -15.32
C GLU A 86 -1.47 27.92 -15.81
N GLU A 87 -2.69 27.42 -15.60
CA GLU A 87 -3.93 28.14 -15.94
C GLU A 87 -4.03 29.51 -15.24
N LEU A 88 -3.70 29.56 -13.95
CA LEU A 88 -3.68 30.81 -13.19
C LEU A 88 -2.62 31.79 -13.74
N ASN A 89 -1.45 31.28 -14.11
CA ASN A 89 -0.38 32.09 -14.67
C ASN A 89 -0.74 32.61 -16.06
N ASP A 90 -1.39 31.79 -16.89
CA ASP A 90 -1.86 32.19 -18.22
C ASP A 90 -2.97 33.24 -18.10
N LEU A 91 -3.91 33.08 -17.18
CA LEU A 91 -4.93 34.10 -16.86
C LEU A 91 -4.29 35.43 -16.40
N ARG A 92 -3.23 35.34 -15.58
CA ARG A 92 -2.47 36.52 -15.14
C ARG A 92 -1.73 37.18 -16.31
N ASN A 93 -1.22 36.40 -17.26
CA ASN A 93 -0.48 36.92 -18.41
C ASN A 93 -1.41 37.56 -19.45
N VAL A 94 -2.60 36.98 -19.67
CA VAL A 94 -3.64 37.55 -20.54
C VAL A 94 -4.11 38.92 -20.03
N ALA A 95 -4.30 39.08 -18.71
CA ALA A 95 -4.66 40.37 -18.12
C ALA A 95 -3.56 41.45 -18.22
N ILE A 96 -2.30 41.08 -18.47
CA ILE A 96 -1.18 42.01 -18.66
C ILE A 96 -1.01 42.38 -20.14
N ASP A 97 -1.31 41.46 -21.06
CA ASP A 97 -1.18 41.68 -22.52
C ASP A 97 -2.29 42.59 -23.08
N GLU A 98 -3.46 42.63 -22.44
CA GLU A 98 -4.55 43.56 -22.80
C GLU A 98 -4.29 45.02 -22.36
N GLY A 99 -3.22 45.29 -21.60
CA GLY A 99 -2.89 46.62 -21.06
C GLY A 99 -1.67 47.31 -21.69
N ILE A 100 -0.98 46.70 -22.65
CA ILE A 100 0.23 47.26 -23.29
C ILE A 100 -0.06 47.90 -24.68
N TYR A 101 -1.32 47.93 -25.12
CA TYR A 101 -1.70 48.56 -26.40
C TYR A 101 -2.66 49.76 -26.28
N ASP A 102 -2.62 50.50 -25.17
CA ASP A 102 -3.33 51.77 -25.06
C ASP A 102 -2.51 52.79 -24.28
N THR A 103 -1.41 53.30 -24.87
CA THR A 103 -0.92 54.70 -24.76
C THR A 103 0.48 54.86 -25.37
N GLU A 104 0.58 54.87 -26.70
CA GLU A 104 1.54 55.76 -27.37
C GLU A 104 0.82 56.46 -28.52
N GLY A 105 0.17 57.58 -28.19
CA GLY A 105 -0.21 58.57 -29.19
C GLY A 105 1.05 59.28 -29.69
N GLY A 106 1.18 59.40 -31.01
CA GLY A 106 2.25 60.16 -31.65
C GLY A 106 1.90 60.47 -33.11
N GLU A 107 1.51 61.73 -33.31
CA GLU A 107 1.32 62.51 -34.55
C GLU A 107 1.90 61.92 -35.85
N TYR A 108 1.12 61.86 -36.93
CA TYR A 108 1.10 62.78 -38.10
C TYR A 108 0.00 62.38 -39.09
#